data_AF-A0A4Y9MA71-F1
#
_entry.id   AF-A0A4Y9MA71-F1
#
_cell.length_a   1.000
_cell.length_b   1.000
_cell.length_c   1.000
_cell.angle_alpha   90.00
_cell.angle_beta   90.00
_cell.angle_gamma   90.00
#
_symmetry.space_group_name_H-M   'P 1'
#
loop_
_entity.id
_entity.type
_entity.pdbx_description
1 polymer ?
#
loop_
_entity_poly.entity_id
_entity_poly.type
_entity_poly.pdbx_seq_one_letter_code
_entity_poly.pdbx_strand_id
1 'polypeptide(L)'
;MLRRVLPVGIAAALALVPSVAAAAPQEDGGSSTRQATQSLSYYAYGDVALPDGRSAQVSLGQSRYAKGEWYSQLSLYLPSQCTPSGCTSSSSGYAQLDADDVTFDRNLGRAVAEDVQVTLGSSSWGPGGYTSTQREVTVDVVFTGTGRTSRGTDHGECGEGGPDCKGVRVTAERPADLVLTVDGEPSTGTGVITRTFGVDIGAGGTGEG
;
A
#
# COMPACT_ATOMS: atom_id res chain seq x y z
N MET A 1 -36.12 -54.55 -35.53
CA MET A 1 -36.74 -55.42 -34.49
C MET A 1 -35.82 -55.31 -33.28
N LEU A 2 -36.14 -54.71 -32.13
CA LEU A 2 -37.34 -54.74 -31.30
C LEU A 2 -37.52 -53.38 -30.60
N ARG A 3 -38.77 -52.94 -30.47
CA ARG A 3 -39.22 -51.85 -29.60
C ARG A 3 -39.15 -52.27 -28.13
N ARG A 4 -38.87 -51.34 -27.21
CA ARG A 4 -39.54 -51.25 -25.90
C ARG A 4 -39.54 -49.81 -25.40
N VAL A 5 -40.65 -49.44 -24.77
CA VAL A 5 -41.19 -48.10 -24.54
C VAL A 5 -41.62 -48.01 -23.07
N LEU A 6 -41.35 -46.85 -22.43
CA LEU A 6 -41.98 -46.24 -21.21
C LEU A 6 -41.73 -46.91 -19.82
N PRO A 7 -41.85 -46.17 -18.67
CA PRO A 7 -42.60 -44.93 -18.46
C PRO A 7 -41.93 -43.76 -17.69
N VAL A 8 -42.66 -42.64 -17.79
CA VAL A 8 -42.64 -41.37 -17.05
C VAL A 8 -42.78 -41.58 -15.53
N GLY A 9 -42.07 -40.75 -14.76
CA GLY A 9 -42.29 -40.57 -13.32
C GLY A 9 -41.84 -39.18 -12.86
N ILE A 10 -42.72 -38.18 -13.00
CA ILE A 10 -42.56 -36.85 -12.40
C ILE A 10 -43.06 -36.96 -10.96
N ALA A 11 -42.15 -36.86 -9.99
CA ALA A 11 -42.50 -36.69 -8.59
C ALA A 11 -42.23 -35.22 -8.21
N ALA A 12 -43.28 -34.41 -8.26
CA ALA A 12 -43.25 -33.07 -7.67
C ALA A 12 -43.41 -33.21 -6.16
N ALA A 13 -42.31 -33.15 -5.42
CA ALA A 13 -42.33 -32.99 -3.98
C ALA A 13 -42.59 -31.51 -3.65
N LEU A 14 -43.84 -31.17 -3.35
CA LEU A 14 -44.20 -29.91 -2.70
C LEU A 14 -43.65 -29.93 -1.28
N ALA A 15 -42.43 -29.43 -1.11
CA ALA A 15 -41.87 -29.15 0.21
C ALA A 15 -42.61 -27.92 0.79
N LEU A 16 -43.47 -28.16 1.77
CA LEU A 16 -43.98 -27.14 2.67
C LEU A 16 -42.79 -26.54 3.43
N VAL A 17 -42.27 -25.41 2.95
CA VAL A 17 -41.26 -24.64 3.68
C VAL A 17 -41.99 -23.96 4.85
N PRO A 18 -41.62 -24.20 6.12
CA PRO A 18 -42.13 -23.39 7.20
C PRO A 18 -41.67 -21.96 6.95
N SER A 19 -42.64 -21.07 6.72
CA SER A 19 -42.47 -19.63 6.73
C SER A 19 -42.16 -19.20 8.15
N VAL A 20 -40.92 -19.43 8.59
CA VAL A 20 -40.32 -18.67 9.67
C VAL A 20 -40.26 -17.25 9.15
N ALA A 21 -41.25 -16.45 9.54
CA ALA A 21 -41.17 -15.00 9.48
C ALA A 21 -39.96 -14.62 10.31
N ALA A 22 -38.79 -14.54 9.65
CA ALA A 22 -37.66 -13.85 10.20
C ALA A 22 -38.14 -12.43 10.40
N ALA A 23 -38.34 -12.05 11.67
CA ALA A 23 -38.48 -10.66 12.03
C ALA A 23 -37.27 -9.96 11.39
N ALA A 24 -37.53 -9.17 10.35
CA ALA A 24 -36.50 -8.33 9.76
C ALA A 24 -35.94 -7.49 10.91
N PRO A 25 -34.61 -7.38 11.05
CA PRO A 25 -34.04 -6.53 12.09
C PRO A 25 -34.69 -5.15 11.99
N GLN A 26 -35.29 -4.73 13.10
CA GLN A 26 -35.91 -3.43 13.23
C GLN A 26 -34.81 -2.40 12.94
N GLU A 27 -34.97 -1.62 11.86
CA GLU A 27 -34.14 -0.44 11.64
C GLU A 27 -34.46 0.53 12.77
N ASP A 28 -33.57 0.62 13.77
CA ASP A 28 -33.68 1.64 14.79
C ASP A 28 -33.56 3.01 14.10
N GLY A 29 -34.71 3.67 13.98
CA GLY A 29 -34.90 5.01 13.39
C GLY A 29 -34.30 6.15 14.22
N GLY A 30 -33.06 5.98 14.66
CA GLY A 30 -32.28 6.94 15.44
C GLY A 30 -30.78 6.80 15.24
N SER A 31 -30.33 6.21 14.12
CA SER A 31 -28.92 5.96 13.86
C SER A 31 -28.18 7.25 13.47
N SER A 32 -27.38 7.80 14.39
CA SER A 32 -26.17 8.52 13.98
C SER A 32 -25.33 7.55 13.16
N THR A 33 -25.41 7.66 11.83
CA THR A 33 -24.79 6.71 10.90
C THR A 33 -23.30 6.65 11.19
N ARG A 34 -22.83 5.59 11.85
CA ARG A 34 -21.40 5.34 12.01
C ARG A 34 -20.81 5.23 10.62
N GLN A 35 -19.93 6.17 10.26
CA GLN A 35 -19.29 6.15 8.97
C GLN A 35 -18.15 5.13 9.02
N ALA A 36 -18.31 4.05 8.25
CA ALA A 36 -17.27 3.06 8.06
C ALA A 36 -16.46 3.43 6.80
N THR A 37 -15.17 3.73 6.99
CA THR A 37 -14.22 3.98 5.90
C THR A 37 -13.32 2.77 5.75
N GLN A 38 -13.13 2.28 4.53
CA GLN A 38 -12.17 1.22 4.24
C GLN A 38 -10.97 1.80 3.51
N SER A 39 -9.79 1.26 3.76
CA SER A 39 -8.56 1.61 3.05
C SER A 39 -7.81 0.35 2.63
N LEU A 40 -7.07 0.47 1.53
CA LEU A 40 -6.16 -0.54 1.05
C LEU A 40 -4.86 0.15 0.66
N SER A 41 -3.74 -0.32 1.18
CA SER A 41 -2.41 0.14 0.81
C SER A 41 -1.47 -1.01 0.50
N TYR A 42 -0.55 -0.74 -0.40
CA TYR A 42 0.66 -1.48 -0.65
C TYR A 42 1.83 -0.54 -0.40
N TYR A 43 2.88 -1.05 0.21
CA TYR A 43 4.07 -0.29 0.50
C TYR A 43 5.28 -1.22 0.42
N ALA A 44 6.27 -0.87 -0.38
CA ALA A 44 7.55 -1.53 -0.43
C ALA A 44 8.64 -0.54 -0.01
N TYR A 45 9.58 -0.97 0.83
CA TYR A 45 10.70 -0.14 1.24
C TYR A 45 11.94 -0.98 1.46
N GLY A 46 13.11 -0.38 1.28
CA GLY A 46 14.38 -1.04 1.52
C GLY A 46 15.57 -0.11 1.37
N ASP A 47 16.75 -0.67 1.63
CA ASP A 47 18.03 0.02 1.56
C ASP A 47 18.93 -0.67 0.53
N VAL A 48 19.68 0.12 -0.24
CA VAL A 48 20.72 -0.37 -1.15
C VAL A 48 22.05 0.35 -0.91
N ALA A 49 23.15 -0.34 -1.21
CA ALA A 49 24.46 0.29 -1.35
C ALA A 49 24.66 0.69 -2.81
N LEU A 50 24.92 1.97 -3.05
CA LEU A 50 25.20 2.52 -4.37
C LEU A 50 26.67 2.26 -4.75
N PRO A 51 27.01 2.28 -6.07
CA PRO A 51 28.37 2.03 -6.54
C PRO A 51 29.40 3.05 -6.05
N ASP A 52 28.96 4.25 -5.67
CA ASP A 52 29.79 5.32 -5.11
C ASP A 52 30.06 5.17 -3.60
N GLY A 53 29.63 4.06 -2.99
CA GLY A 53 29.77 3.78 -1.57
C GLY A 53 28.68 4.42 -0.69
N ARG A 54 27.77 5.19 -1.27
CA ARG A 54 26.62 5.74 -0.54
C ARG A 54 25.56 4.68 -0.26
N SER A 55 24.72 4.91 0.74
CA SER A 55 23.46 4.17 0.88
C SER A 55 22.32 4.98 0.28
N ALA A 56 21.30 4.28 -0.22
CA ALA A 56 20.04 4.87 -0.63
C ALA A 56 18.89 4.11 0.02
N GLN A 57 17.89 4.86 0.47
CA GLN A 57 16.63 4.35 0.98
C GLN A 57 15.57 4.64 -0.08
N VAL A 58 14.85 3.61 -0.50
CA VAL A 58 13.79 3.74 -1.51
C VAL A 58 12.49 3.19 -0.96
N SER A 59 11.41 3.88 -1.25
CA SER A 59 10.07 3.37 -0.96
C SER A 59 9.11 3.61 -2.11
N LEU A 60 8.31 2.60 -2.41
CA LEU A 60 7.23 2.63 -3.38
C LEU A 60 5.93 2.40 -2.63
N GLY A 61 4.96 3.29 -2.80
CA GLY A 61 3.68 3.22 -2.11
C GLY A 61 2.52 3.34 -3.09
N GLN A 62 1.44 2.62 -2.82
CA GLN A 62 0.17 2.78 -3.50
C GLN A 62 -0.96 2.60 -2.49
N SER A 63 -1.87 3.56 -2.37
CA SER A 63 -2.97 3.52 -1.40
C SER A 63 -4.27 4.09 -1.95
N ARG A 64 -5.40 3.59 -1.46
CA ARG A 64 -6.71 4.16 -1.74
C ARG A 64 -7.66 3.98 -0.57
N TYR A 65 -8.65 4.86 -0.51
CA TYR A 65 -9.86 4.61 0.27
C TYR A 65 -10.90 3.86 -0.58
N ALA A 66 -11.89 3.24 0.06
CA ALA A 66 -12.82 2.25 -0.52
C ALA A 66 -13.35 2.56 -1.94
N LYS A 67 -13.62 3.83 -2.22
CA LYS A 67 -14.14 4.33 -3.50
C LYS A 67 -13.30 5.46 -4.11
N GLY A 68 -12.10 5.68 -3.57
CA GLY A 68 -11.17 6.69 -4.06
C GLY A 68 -10.30 6.16 -5.18
N GLU A 69 -9.67 7.10 -5.88
CA GLU A 69 -8.58 6.81 -6.81
C GLU A 69 -7.35 6.29 -6.05
N TRP A 70 -6.48 5.58 -6.76
CA TRP A 70 -5.20 5.18 -6.22
C TRP A 70 -4.25 6.37 -6.17
N TYR A 71 -3.67 6.60 -5.01
CA TYR A 71 -2.54 7.50 -4.82
C TYR A 71 -1.27 6.66 -4.78
N SER A 72 -0.35 6.92 -5.70
CA SER A 72 0.91 6.19 -5.82
C SER A 72 2.10 7.15 -5.76
N GLN A 73 3.17 6.74 -5.10
CA GLN A 73 4.40 7.52 -4.99
C GLN A 73 5.64 6.64 -4.98
N LEU A 74 6.72 7.15 -5.57
CA LEU A 74 8.08 6.69 -5.36
C LEU A 74 8.81 7.75 -4.52
N SER A 75 9.61 7.33 -3.55
CA SER A 75 10.46 8.22 -2.76
C SER A 75 11.87 7.66 -2.68
N LEU A 76 12.85 8.53 -2.81
CA LEU A 76 14.27 8.21 -2.74
C LEU A 76 14.95 9.14 -1.74
N TYR A 77 15.70 8.57 -0.81
CA TYR A 77 16.47 9.30 0.19
C TYR A 77 17.92 8.80 0.20
N LEU A 78 18.85 9.74 0.14
CA LEU A 78 20.28 9.55 0.17
C LEU A 78 20.79 10.22 1.45
N PRO A 79 21.04 9.47 2.53
CA PRO A 79 21.58 10.04 3.76
C PRO A 79 22.94 10.71 3.54
N SER A 80 23.26 11.66 4.40
CA SER A 80 24.60 12.22 4.47
C SER A 80 25.61 11.14 4.85
N GLN A 81 26.79 11.19 4.26
CA GLN A 81 27.90 10.32 4.62
C GLN A 81 29.10 11.15 5.03
N CYS A 82 29.66 10.81 6.19
CA CYS A 82 30.83 11.47 6.73
C CYS A 82 32.10 10.66 6.46
N THR A 83 33.10 11.36 5.96
CA THR A 83 34.47 10.89 5.80
C THR A 83 35.39 11.76 6.67
N PRO A 84 36.65 11.37 6.91
CA PRO A 84 37.60 12.24 7.61
C PRO A 84 37.78 13.62 6.96
N SER A 85 37.50 13.75 5.65
CA SER A 85 37.54 15.01 4.89
C SER A 85 36.27 15.86 4.98
N GLY A 86 35.20 15.37 5.62
CA GLY A 86 33.92 16.07 5.73
C GLY A 86 32.72 15.19 5.39
N CYS A 87 31.52 15.76 5.50
CA CYS A 87 30.27 15.07 5.23
C CYS A 87 29.62 15.57 3.93
N THR A 88 29.04 14.66 3.17
CA THR A 88 28.13 15.00 2.08
C THR A 88 26.79 15.46 2.66
N SER A 89 26.08 16.33 1.95
CA SER A 89 24.70 16.66 2.30
C SER A 89 23.77 15.49 1.99
N SER A 90 22.75 15.29 2.82
CA SER A 90 21.66 14.38 2.49
C SER A 90 20.87 14.93 1.30
N SER A 91 20.28 14.04 0.51
CA SER A 91 19.39 14.41 -0.58
C SER A 91 18.13 13.55 -0.57
N SER A 92 17.01 14.13 -0.98
CA SER A 92 15.73 13.41 -1.05
C SER A 92 14.91 13.90 -2.23
N GLY A 93 14.09 13.02 -2.78
CA GLY A 93 13.11 13.35 -3.80
C GLY A 93 11.95 12.36 -3.78
N TYR A 94 10.86 12.76 -4.41
CA TYR A 94 9.73 11.87 -4.66
C TYR A 94 9.15 12.15 -6.04
N ALA A 95 8.45 11.16 -6.58
CA ALA A 95 7.64 11.26 -7.78
C ALA A 95 6.25 10.73 -7.46
N GLN A 96 5.23 11.46 -7.90
CA GLN A 96 3.88 10.93 -7.92
C GLN A 96 3.73 10.06 -9.16
N LEU A 97 3.14 8.88 -9.00
CA LEU A 97 3.03 7.88 -10.06
C LEU A 97 1.58 7.74 -10.50
N ASP A 98 1.39 7.54 -11.80
CA ASP A 98 0.09 7.13 -12.30
C ASP A 98 -0.13 5.63 -12.03
N ALA A 99 -1.37 5.17 -12.21
CA ALA A 99 -1.72 3.78 -11.95
C ALA A 99 -0.99 2.78 -12.88
N ASP A 100 -0.55 3.24 -14.05
CA ASP A 100 0.13 2.43 -15.05
C ASP A 100 1.65 2.34 -14.79
N ASP A 101 2.22 3.26 -14.02
CA ASP A 101 3.67 3.32 -13.73
C ASP A 101 4.08 2.47 -12.53
N VAL A 102 3.11 1.89 -11.82
CA VAL A 102 3.35 1.11 -10.62
C VAL A 102 2.58 -0.20 -10.64
N THR A 103 3.28 -1.29 -10.34
CA THR A 103 2.67 -2.61 -10.18
C THR A 103 2.96 -3.18 -8.81
N PHE A 104 1.92 -3.61 -8.10
CA PHE A 104 2.03 -4.42 -6.90
C PHE A 104 1.30 -5.74 -7.09
N ASP A 105 1.99 -6.85 -6.88
CA ASP A 105 1.36 -8.15 -6.86
C ASP A 105 0.54 -8.32 -5.58
N ARG A 106 -0.70 -8.80 -5.72
CA ARG A 106 -1.62 -9.04 -4.59
C ARG A 106 -1.06 -10.04 -3.55
N ASN A 107 -0.18 -10.94 -3.97
CA ASN A 107 0.47 -11.94 -3.11
C ASN A 107 1.83 -11.46 -2.56
N LEU A 108 2.19 -10.19 -2.75
CA LEU A 108 3.48 -9.60 -2.37
C LEU A 108 4.66 -10.31 -3.05
N GLY A 109 4.45 -10.84 -4.25
CA GLY A 109 5.51 -11.47 -5.06
C GLY A 109 6.45 -10.46 -5.70
N ARG A 110 5.92 -9.28 -6.07
CA ARG A 110 6.66 -8.24 -6.79
C ARG A 110 6.07 -6.86 -6.52
N ALA A 111 6.92 -5.83 -6.49
CA ALA A 111 6.52 -4.43 -6.56
C ALA A 111 7.50 -3.66 -7.46
N VAL A 112 6.99 -2.94 -8.47
CA VAL A 112 7.82 -2.31 -9.51
C VAL A 112 7.34 -0.92 -9.87
N ALA A 113 8.29 -0.04 -10.15
CA ALA A 113 8.12 1.16 -10.96
C ALA A 113 9.36 1.31 -11.86
N GLU A 114 9.15 1.67 -13.13
CA GLU A 114 10.19 1.73 -14.18
C GLU A 114 10.17 3.13 -14.81
N ASP A 115 11.34 3.61 -15.24
CA ASP A 115 11.54 4.88 -15.94
C ASP A 115 10.97 6.12 -15.20
N VAL A 116 11.05 6.14 -13.86
CA VAL A 116 10.47 7.22 -13.04
C VAL A 116 11.45 8.39 -12.89
N GLN A 117 11.05 9.58 -13.32
CA GLN A 117 11.81 10.80 -13.08
C GLN A 117 11.64 11.31 -11.65
N VAL A 118 12.74 11.43 -10.91
CA VAL A 118 12.76 11.94 -9.53
C VAL A 118 13.68 13.16 -9.44
N THR A 119 13.15 14.29 -8.93
CA THR A 119 13.97 15.45 -8.60
C THR A 119 14.51 15.33 -7.18
N LEU A 120 15.82 15.09 -7.06
CA LEU A 120 16.55 15.05 -5.81
C LEU A 120 16.95 16.46 -5.39
N GLY A 121 16.41 16.92 -4.25
CA GLY A 121 16.83 18.14 -3.58
C GLY A 121 17.89 17.85 -2.51
N SER A 122 18.86 18.75 -2.34
CA SER A 122 19.72 18.78 -1.16
C SER A 122 19.93 20.22 -0.70
N SER A 123 20.13 20.40 0.60
CA SER A 123 20.40 21.71 1.17
C SER A 123 21.57 21.66 2.15
N SER A 124 22.27 22.78 2.28
CA SER A 124 23.35 22.93 3.25
C SER A 124 23.44 24.37 3.76
N TRP A 125 23.94 24.51 4.98
CA TRP A 125 24.24 25.81 5.58
C TRP A 125 25.76 25.98 5.70
N GLY A 126 26.29 27.04 5.11
CA GLY A 126 27.73 27.32 5.13
C GLY A 126 28.07 28.78 5.45
N PRO A 127 29.36 29.16 5.44
CA PRO A 127 29.81 30.54 5.67
C PRO A 127 29.19 31.56 4.70
N GLY A 128 28.77 31.12 3.51
CA GLY A 128 28.07 31.92 2.51
C GLY A 128 26.55 31.93 2.62
N GLY A 129 25.98 31.32 3.67
CA GLY A 129 24.53 31.20 3.89
C GLY A 129 23.94 29.86 3.44
N TYR A 130 22.63 29.85 3.22
CA TYR A 130 21.86 28.69 2.79
C TYR A 130 22.07 28.41 1.29
N THR A 131 22.40 27.17 0.95
CA THR A 131 22.45 26.70 -0.43
C THR A 131 21.49 25.54 -0.63
N SER A 132 20.85 25.51 -1.80
CA SER A 132 19.98 24.43 -2.25
C SER A 132 20.40 24.01 -3.64
N THR A 133 20.46 22.71 -3.89
CA THR A 133 20.73 22.15 -5.21
C THR A 133 19.67 21.12 -5.56
N GLN A 134 19.36 21.02 -6.84
CA GLN A 134 18.43 20.04 -7.40
C GLN A 134 19.12 19.26 -8.51
N ARG A 135 18.82 17.97 -8.58
CA ARG A 135 19.28 17.07 -9.63
C ARG A 135 18.14 16.16 -10.02
N GLU A 136 17.85 16.06 -11.31
CA GLU A 136 16.94 15.04 -11.83
C GLU A 136 17.69 13.72 -12.01
N VAL A 137 17.03 12.62 -11.68
CA VAL A 137 17.51 11.26 -11.91
C VAL A 137 16.38 10.40 -12.46
N THR A 138 16.73 9.41 -13.28
CA THR A 138 15.79 8.36 -13.71
C THR A 138 15.93 7.16 -12.78
N VAL A 139 14.82 6.64 -12.27
CA VAL A 139 14.80 5.56 -11.28
C VAL A 139 13.97 4.38 -11.77
N ASP A 140 14.57 3.20 -11.75
CA ASP A 140 13.86 1.93 -11.77
C ASP A 140 13.95 1.27 -10.40
N VAL A 141 12.84 0.75 -9.90
CA VAL A 141 12.83 -0.01 -8.66
C VAL A 141 12.07 -1.32 -8.84
N VAL A 142 12.69 -2.41 -8.42
CA VAL A 142 12.09 -3.74 -8.41
C VAL A 142 12.31 -4.38 -7.06
N PHE A 143 11.22 -4.60 -6.33
CA PHE A 143 11.19 -5.49 -5.17
C PHE A 143 10.68 -6.86 -5.59
N THR A 144 11.42 -7.90 -5.24
CA THR A 144 11.03 -9.31 -5.46
C THR A 144 10.82 -9.98 -4.13
N GLY A 145 9.59 -10.38 -3.83
CA GLY A 145 9.22 -11.00 -2.56
C GLY A 145 9.93 -12.33 -2.34
N THR A 146 10.69 -12.43 -1.25
CA THR A 146 11.43 -13.61 -0.82
C THR A 146 10.78 -14.26 0.39
N GLY A 147 11.08 -15.54 0.63
CA GLY A 147 10.59 -16.26 1.81
C GLY A 147 9.06 -16.32 1.95
N ARG A 148 8.60 -16.43 3.19
CA ARG A 148 7.18 -16.57 3.57
C ARG A 148 6.56 -15.22 3.92
N THR A 149 5.27 -15.07 3.64
CA THR A 149 4.47 -13.93 4.08
C THR A 149 4.08 -14.08 5.56
N SER A 150 4.36 -13.06 6.38
CA SER A 150 3.81 -12.90 7.72
C SER A 150 2.48 -12.12 7.67
N ARG A 151 1.61 -12.32 8.66
CA ARG A 151 0.33 -11.62 8.76
C ARG A 151 0.08 -11.19 10.20
N GLY A 152 -0.33 -9.95 10.38
CA GLY A 152 -0.71 -9.35 11.65
C GLY A 152 -2.11 -8.75 11.59
N THR A 153 -2.71 -8.56 12.75
CA THR A 153 -3.95 -7.82 12.89
C THR A 153 -3.84 -6.93 14.11
N ASP A 154 -4.07 -5.64 13.89
CA ASP A 154 -3.97 -4.61 14.90
C ASP A 154 -5.34 -3.94 15.08
N HIS A 155 -5.70 -3.72 16.33
CA HIS A 155 -6.90 -2.99 16.73
C HIS A 155 -6.48 -1.72 17.44
N GLY A 156 -7.11 -0.60 17.13
CA GLY A 156 -6.74 0.66 17.74
C GLY A 156 -7.70 1.78 17.40
N GLU A 157 -7.22 3.00 17.54
CA GLU A 157 -7.91 4.18 17.02
C GLU A 157 -7.77 4.22 15.50
N CYS A 158 -8.70 4.90 14.82
CA CYS A 158 -8.57 5.07 13.37
C CYS A 158 -7.41 6.01 13.04
N GLY A 159 -6.63 5.67 12.01
CA GLY A 159 -5.66 6.58 11.40
C GLY A 159 -4.84 7.39 12.42
N GLU A 160 -4.98 8.71 12.38
CA GLU A 160 -4.28 9.69 13.23
C GLU A 160 -4.73 9.75 14.71
N GLY A 161 -5.49 8.77 15.21
CA GLY A 161 -5.81 8.69 16.64
C GLY A 161 -7.03 9.52 17.08
N GLY A 162 -8.05 9.59 16.23
CA GLY A 162 -9.30 10.26 16.61
C GLY A 162 -9.98 9.54 17.80
N PRO A 163 -10.31 10.24 18.91
CA PRO A 163 -10.75 9.61 20.16
C PRO A 163 -12.05 8.79 20.02
N ASP A 164 -12.92 9.18 19.09
CA ASP A 164 -14.21 8.53 18.82
C ASP A 164 -14.20 7.62 17.59
N CYS A 165 -13.00 7.18 17.18
CA CYS A 165 -12.85 6.32 16.02
C CYS A 165 -12.11 5.04 16.39
N LYS A 166 -12.66 3.89 15.97
CA LYS A 166 -12.03 2.58 16.16
C LYS A 166 -11.67 1.96 14.81
N GLY A 167 -10.42 1.53 14.70
CA GLY A 167 -9.85 0.96 13.50
C GLY A 167 -9.43 -0.49 13.70
N VAL A 168 -9.55 -1.28 12.64
CA VAL A 168 -8.87 -2.57 12.50
C VAL A 168 -7.97 -2.48 11.29
N ARG A 169 -6.75 -3.00 11.42
CA ARG A 169 -5.78 -3.13 10.33
C ARG A 169 -5.36 -4.58 10.22
N VAL A 170 -5.37 -5.10 9.00
CA VAL A 170 -4.83 -6.40 8.66
C VAL A 170 -3.63 -6.17 7.76
N THR A 171 -2.46 -6.50 8.27
CA THR A 171 -1.18 -6.27 7.59
C THR A 171 -0.62 -7.61 7.15
N ALA A 172 -0.17 -7.69 5.90
CA ALA A 172 0.61 -8.80 5.39
C ALA A 172 1.96 -8.27 4.92
N GLU A 173 3.04 -8.91 5.32
CA GLU A 173 4.40 -8.49 5.00
C GLU A 173 5.19 -9.64 4.42
N ARG A 174 6.11 -9.33 3.52
CA ARG A 174 7.02 -10.31 2.94
C ARG A 174 8.39 -9.66 2.76
N PRO A 175 9.48 -10.29 3.25
CA PRO A 175 10.83 -9.86 2.90
C PRO A 175 11.00 -9.80 1.39
N ALA A 176 11.91 -8.97 0.89
CA ALA A 176 12.15 -8.82 -0.53
C ALA A 176 13.62 -8.55 -0.84
N ASP A 177 14.06 -9.07 -1.98
CA ASP A 177 15.28 -8.58 -2.64
C ASP A 177 14.92 -7.31 -3.41
N LEU A 178 15.81 -6.33 -3.38
CA LEU A 178 15.62 -5.02 -3.99
C LEU A 178 16.68 -4.79 -5.07
N VAL A 179 16.23 -4.39 -6.25
CA VAL A 179 17.08 -3.80 -7.30
C VAL A 179 16.64 -2.35 -7.49
N LEU A 180 17.57 -1.42 -7.29
CA LEU A 180 17.40 0.00 -7.58
C LEU A 180 18.35 0.40 -8.69
N THR A 181 17.84 0.91 -9.80
CA THR A 181 18.64 1.51 -10.87
C THR A 181 18.49 3.02 -10.78
N VAL A 182 19.60 3.75 -10.71
CA VAL A 182 19.59 5.22 -10.78
C VAL A 182 20.46 5.65 -11.95
N ASP A 183 19.89 6.40 -12.89
CA ASP A 183 20.57 6.85 -14.11
C ASP A 183 21.25 5.68 -14.88
N GLY A 184 20.60 4.52 -14.92
CA GLY A 184 21.10 3.31 -15.58
C GLY A 184 22.10 2.47 -14.77
N GLU A 185 22.48 2.90 -13.56
CA GLU A 185 23.41 2.17 -12.69
C GLU A 185 22.66 1.32 -11.64
N PRO A 186 22.69 -0.02 -11.74
CA PRO A 186 21.95 -0.89 -10.84
C PRO A 186 22.67 -1.10 -9.50
N SER A 187 21.88 -1.19 -8.43
CA SER A 187 22.30 -1.50 -7.07
C SER A 187 21.36 -2.54 -6.48
N THR A 188 21.90 -3.46 -5.68
CA THR A 188 21.11 -4.51 -5.03
C THR A 188 21.08 -4.30 -3.52
N GLY A 189 19.95 -4.65 -2.90
CA GLY A 189 19.80 -4.60 -1.46
C GLY A 189 18.63 -5.45 -0.98
N THR A 190 18.10 -5.12 0.19
CA THR A 190 17.02 -5.86 0.82
C THR A 190 15.93 -4.92 1.29
N GLY A 191 14.71 -5.42 1.30
CA GLY A 191 13.55 -4.66 1.73
C GLY A 191 12.40 -5.54 2.19
N VAL A 192 11.22 -4.94 2.25
CA VAL A 192 9.96 -5.59 2.61
C VAL A 192 8.87 -5.07 1.68
N ILE A 193 7.95 -5.95 1.27
CA ILE A 193 6.69 -5.59 0.62
C ILE A 193 5.56 -5.84 1.62
N THR A 194 4.77 -4.80 1.87
CA THR A 194 3.66 -4.78 2.82
C THR A 194 2.35 -4.51 2.08
N ARG A 195 1.28 -5.16 2.52
CA ARG A 195 -0.09 -4.86 2.14
C ARG A 195 -0.93 -4.70 3.39
N THR A 196 -1.62 -3.58 3.50
CA THR A 196 -2.49 -3.28 4.63
C THR A 196 -3.91 -3.06 4.14
N PHE A 197 -4.85 -3.77 4.74
CA PHE A 197 -6.28 -3.47 4.62
C PHE A 197 -6.78 -2.89 5.93
N GLY A 198 -7.50 -1.78 5.86
CA GLY A 198 -8.03 -1.10 7.02
C GLY A 198 -9.53 -0.90 6.95
N VAL A 199 -10.18 -1.00 8.11
CA VAL A 199 -11.54 -0.51 8.34
C VAL A 199 -11.50 0.44 9.52
N ASP A 200 -12.02 1.63 9.33
CA ASP A 200 -12.18 2.68 10.33
C ASP A 200 -13.67 2.91 10.56
N ILE A 201 -14.08 2.98 11.82
CA ILE A 201 -15.46 3.23 12.22
C ILE A 201 -15.45 4.45 13.15
N GLY A 202 -15.89 5.59 12.61
CA GLY A 202 -16.10 6.80 13.41
C GLY A 202 -17.48 6.81 14.07
N ALA A 203 -17.58 7.43 15.24
CA ALA A 203 -18.85 7.92 15.72
C ALA A 203 -19.39 8.93 14.70
N GLY A 204 -20.59 8.74 14.18
CA GLY A 204 -21.20 9.70 13.26
C GLY A 204 -21.28 11.06 13.95
N GLY A 205 -20.60 12.06 13.39
CA GLY A 205 -20.72 13.43 13.86
C GLY A 205 -22.20 13.82 13.84
N THR A 206 -22.69 14.37 14.95
CA THR A 206 -23.99 15.06 14.96
C THR A 206 -23.92 16.15 13.91
N GLY A 207 -24.65 15.99 12.81
CA GLY A 207 -24.77 17.04 11.81
C GLY A 207 -25.35 18.29 12.47
N GLU A 208 -24.50 19.27 12.73
CA GLU A 208 -24.97 20.64 12.94
C GLU A 208 -25.07 21.28 11.56
N GLY A 209 -26.32 21.38 11.09
CA GLY A 209 -26.72 22.26 10.00
C GLY A 209 -27.10 23.65 10.49
#